data_AF-A0A9Q7XLG7-F1
#
_entry.id   AF-A0A9Q7XLG7-F1
#
_cell.length_a   1.000
_cell.length_b   1.000
_cell.length_c   1.000
_cell.angle_alpha   90.00
_cell.angle_beta   90.00
_cell.angle_gamma   90.00
#
_symmetry.space_group_name_H-M   'P 1'
#
loop_
_entity.id
_entity.type
_entity.pdbx_description
1 polymer ?
#
loop_
_entity_poly.entity_id
_entity_poly.type
_entity_poly.pdbx_seq_one_letter_code
_entity_poly.pdbx_strand_id
1 'polypeptide(L)'
;MTRLLQCLTSLVVLALVLGQSAHCAVVKQSSVPGSKTPLYKESGRTINGHCNVTPLFIDKAEYDERCGEKSDSKWPCFKTSDDASLKYTTIEPWLEPLNMSEEILLMDKEARAFTLRDASVPFTIKFNHYLSLKYYDYNEKTGCYKIHLHGANSWRIFVSDGNGDDRDIDTERYFETGKLLCSKWITIDITSKDDEGWEEYSDDRGI
;
A
#
# COMPACT_ATOMS: atom_id res chain seq x y z
N MET A 1 -50.63 56.34 -41.28
CA MET A 1 -50.02 57.66 -40.99
C MET A 1 -49.39 57.61 -39.61
N THR A 2 -48.12 57.99 -39.56
CA THR A 2 -47.18 58.06 -38.43
C THR A 2 -47.74 58.58 -37.09
N ARG A 3 -47.44 57.89 -35.98
CA ARG A 3 -47.28 58.45 -34.62
C ARG A 3 -46.23 57.61 -33.87
N LEU A 4 -45.02 58.12 -33.58
CA LEU A 4 -44.61 59.07 -32.52
C LEU A 4 -44.62 58.49 -31.11
N LEU A 5 -43.43 58.01 -30.71
CA LEU A 5 -42.63 58.39 -29.54
C LEU A 5 -43.32 59.03 -28.31
N GLN A 6 -42.96 58.50 -27.13
CA GLN A 6 -42.62 59.17 -25.85
C GLN A 6 -43.28 58.42 -24.66
N CYS A 7 -42.52 57.71 -23.82
CA CYS A 7 -41.62 58.16 -22.75
C CYS A 7 -42.35 58.54 -21.45
N LEU A 8 -41.74 58.13 -20.33
CA LEU A 8 -41.89 58.60 -18.94
C LEU A 8 -42.73 57.76 -17.96
N THR A 9 -41.95 57.04 -17.13
CA THR A 9 -41.95 57.03 -15.65
C THR A 9 -43.20 56.64 -14.89
N SER A 10 -43.07 55.60 -14.05
CA SER A 10 -43.22 55.83 -12.61
C SER A 10 -42.54 54.74 -11.78
N LEU A 11 -41.68 55.17 -10.86
CA LEU A 11 -41.16 54.38 -9.76
C LEU A 11 -42.32 53.86 -8.91
N VAL A 12 -42.31 52.56 -8.58
CA VAL A 12 -42.88 52.09 -7.31
C VAL A 12 -41.88 51.16 -6.64
N VAL A 13 -41.50 51.61 -5.45
CA VAL A 13 -40.60 51.05 -4.46
C VAL A 13 -41.08 49.68 -4.01
N LEU A 14 -40.19 48.68 -3.98
CA LEU A 14 -40.34 47.55 -3.07
C LEU A 14 -38.96 47.16 -2.52
N ALA A 15 -38.64 47.74 -1.36
CA ALA A 15 -37.55 47.30 -0.52
C ALA A 15 -37.92 45.94 0.07
N LEU A 16 -37.26 44.87 -0.39
CA LEU A 16 -37.34 43.55 0.22
C LEU A 16 -35.94 43.10 0.62
N VAL A 17 -35.73 43.26 1.92
CA VAL A 17 -34.77 42.62 2.81
C VAL A 17 -34.22 41.30 2.27
N LEU A 18 -32.91 41.25 2.03
CA LEU A 18 -32.12 40.03 2.19
C LEU A 18 -30.80 40.39 2.88
N GLY A 19 -30.84 40.34 4.21
CA GLY A 19 -29.64 40.17 5.01
C GLY A 19 -29.08 38.78 4.72
N GLN A 20 -28.11 38.69 3.80
CA GLN A 20 -27.33 37.49 3.63
C GLN A 20 -26.23 37.49 4.69
N SER A 21 -26.51 36.73 5.73
CA SER A 21 -25.56 36.18 6.67
C SER A 21 -24.32 35.71 5.91
N ALA A 22 -23.18 36.35 6.17
CA ALA A 22 -21.87 35.89 5.76
C ALA A 22 -21.54 34.61 6.55
N HIS A 23 -22.16 33.50 6.17
CA HIS A 23 -21.60 32.20 6.46
C HIS A 23 -20.35 32.10 5.61
N CYS A 24 -19.19 32.18 6.26
CA CYS A 24 -17.96 31.61 5.73
C CYS A 24 -18.30 30.17 5.33
N ALA A 25 -18.60 29.97 4.05
CA ALA A 25 -18.57 28.66 3.45
C ALA A 25 -17.12 28.23 3.57
N VAL A 26 -16.84 27.47 4.63
CA VAL A 26 -15.70 26.56 4.64
C VAL A 26 -15.97 25.65 3.46
N VAL A 27 -15.38 26.00 2.32
CA VAL A 27 -15.23 25.10 1.19
C VAL A 27 -14.44 23.93 1.77
N LYS A 28 -15.15 22.90 2.22
CA LYS A 28 -14.57 21.57 2.35
C LYS A 28 -14.02 21.29 0.97
N GLN A 29 -12.70 21.39 0.83
CA GLN A 29 -12.00 20.80 -0.29
C GLN A 29 -12.42 19.34 -0.29
N SER A 30 -13.38 19.03 -1.16
CA SER A 30 -13.67 17.66 -1.56
C SER A 30 -12.38 17.21 -2.22
N SER A 31 -11.57 16.44 -1.50
CA SER A 31 -10.44 15.74 -2.07
C SER A 31 -10.92 15.04 -3.31
N VAL A 32 -10.34 15.39 -4.46
CA VAL A 32 -10.61 14.74 -5.73
C VAL A 32 -10.46 13.23 -5.51
N PRO A 33 -11.44 12.39 -5.92
CA PRO A 33 -11.28 10.94 -5.93
C PRO A 33 -10.03 10.61 -6.76
N GLY A 34 -9.01 10.02 -6.14
CA GLY A 34 -7.75 9.64 -6.79
C GLY A 34 -6.53 10.52 -6.52
N SER A 35 -6.57 11.43 -5.53
CA SER A 35 -5.37 12.19 -5.14
C SER A 35 -4.36 11.31 -4.37
N LYS A 36 -3.47 10.64 -5.10
CA LYS A 36 -2.33 9.90 -4.53
C LYS A 36 -1.42 10.83 -3.72
N THR A 37 -1.18 10.49 -2.46
CA THR A 37 -0.25 11.27 -1.60
C THR A 37 1.10 10.57 -1.56
N PRO A 38 2.21 11.19 -2.01
CA PRO A 38 3.53 10.60 -1.88
C PRO A 38 3.86 10.27 -0.42
N LEU A 39 4.45 9.09 -0.17
CA LEU A 39 4.87 8.68 1.17
C LEU A 39 5.98 9.60 1.72
N TYR A 40 6.82 10.13 0.82
CA TYR A 40 7.92 11.05 1.15
C TYR A 40 7.76 12.37 0.42
N LYS A 41 8.23 13.45 1.06
CA LYS A 41 8.44 14.73 0.35
C LYS A 41 9.65 14.55 -0.56
N GLU A 42 9.43 14.53 -1.87
CA GLU A 42 10.49 14.46 -2.90
C GLU A 42 11.49 15.61 -2.70
N SER A 43 12.56 15.33 -1.96
CA SER A 43 13.69 16.25 -1.81
C SER A 43 14.97 15.43 -1.69
N GLY A 44 15.38 14.86 -2.83
CA GLY A 44 16.66 14.18 -3.00
C GLY A 44 16.51 12.74 -3.49
N ARG A 45 17.36 12.35 -4.47
CA ARG A 45 17.48 10.96 -4.98
C ARG A 45 17.91 9.94 -3.91
N THR A 46 18.27 10.42 -2.73
CA THR A 46 18.61 9.66 -1.53
C THR A 46 17.62 10.07 -0.45
N ILE A 47 16.75 9.14 -0.05
CA ILE A 47 15.85 9.37 1.07
C ILE A 47 16.53 8.82 2.32
N ASN A 48 16.97 9.71 3.22
CA ASN A 48 17.68 9.35 4.46
C ASN A 48 18.92 8.45 4.27
N GLY A 49 19.64 8.60 3.16
CA GLY A 49 20.86 7.81 2.88
C GLY A 49 20.62 6.44 2.26
N HIS A 50 19.36 6.05 2.03
CA HIS A 50 19.03 4.83 1.28
C HIS A 50 19.08 5.08 -0.23
N CYS A 51 19.71 4.16 -0.96
CA CYS A 51 19.74 4.14 -2.43
C CYS A 51 18.62 3.24 -2.96
N ASN A 52 18.09 3.55 -4.15
CA ASN A 52 17.12 2.73 -4.87
C ASN A 52 15.80 2.47 -4.11
N VAL A 53 15.38 3.40 -3.27
CA VAL A 53 14.06 3.33 -2.61
C VAL A 53 12.96 3.46 -3.66
N THR A 54 11.99 2.55 -3.65
CA THR A 54 10.83 2.64 -4.55
C THR A 54 9.93 3.80 -4.09
N PRO A 55 9.60 4.79 -4.94
CA PRO A 55 8.62 5.81 -4.59
C PRO A 55 7.26 5.16 -4.33
N LEU A 56 6.65 5.39 -3.16
CA LEU A 56 5.35 4.83 -2.83
C LEU A 56 4.32 5.93 -2.58
N PHE A 57 3.07 5.59 -2.84
CA PHE A 57 1.94 6.51 -2.71
C PHE A 57 0.86 5.92 -1.82
N ILE A 58 0.28 6.79 -1.01
CA ILE A 58 -0.87 6.48 -0.16
C ILE A 58 -2.12 6.67 -1.00
N ASP A 59 -2.91 5.60 -1.10
CA ASP A 59 -4.23 5.58 -1.71
C ASP A 59 -5.16 4.73 -0.85
N LYS A 60 -5.58 5.31 0.28
CA LYS A 60 -6.43 4.60 1.25
C LYS A 60 -7.76 4.14 0.63
N ALA A 61 -8.33 4.93 -0.29
CA ALA A 61 -9.61 4.61 -0.89
C ALA A 61 -9.51 3.33 -1.73
N GLU A 62 -8.49 3.24 -2.58
CA GLU A 62 -8.27 2.03 -3.38
C GLU A 62 -7.80 0.85 -2.51
N TYR A 63 -6.96 1.10 -1.51
CA TYR A 63 -6.60 0.07 -0.52
C TYR A 63 -7.86 -0.50 0.18
N ASP A 64 -8.78 0.34 0.65
CA ASP A 64 -10.01 -0.10 1.32
C ASP A 64 -10.95 -0.85 0.36
N GLU A 65 -10.96 -0.52 -0.93
CA GLU A 65 -11.71 -1.27 -1.94
C GLU A 65 -11.19 -2.72 -2.06
N ARG A 66 -9.89 -2.92 -1.90
CA ARG A 66 -9.22 -4.24 -2.00
C ARG A 66 -9.14 -4.99 -0.68
N CYS A 67 -9.02 -4.29 0.44
CA CYS A 67 -8.73 -4.89 1.76
C CYS A 67 -9.77 -4.55 2.85
N GLY A 68 -10.81 -3.77 2.52
CA GLY A 68 -11.90 -3.49 3.45
C GLY A 68 -12.74 -4.71 3.80
N GLU A 69 -13.63 -4.55 4.79
CA GLU A 69 -14.48 -5.65 5.29
C GLU A 69 -15.34 -6.31 4.21
N LYS A 70 -15.73 -5.55 3.18
CA LYS A 70 -16.60 -6.00 2.08
C LYS A 70 -15.84 -6.38 0.81
N SER A 71 -14.50 -6.30 0.83
CA SER A 71 -13.71 -6.60 -0.35
C SER A 71 -13.53 -8.10 -0.56
N ASP A 72 -13.08 -8.49 -1.75
CA ASP A 72 -12.85 -9.89 -2.11
C ASP A 72 -12.01 -10.62 -1.05
N SER A 73 -12.48 -11.78 -0.60
CA SER A 73 -11.80 -12.61 0.39
C SER A 73 -10.56 -13.31 -0.17
N LYS A 74 -10.34 -13.28 -1.48
CA LYS A 74 -9.19 -13.89 -2.17
C LYS A 74 -8.10 -12.88 -2.52
N TRP A 75 -8.35 -11.59 -2.30
CA TRP A 75 -7.37 -10.54 -2.61
C TRP A 75 -6.29 -10.49 -1.52
N PRO A 76 -5.00 -10.51 -1.86
CA PRO A 76 -3.93 -10.48 -0.88
C PRO A 76 -3.80 -9.09 -0.24
N CYS A 77 -3.72 -9.06 1.09
CA CYS A 77 -3.61 -7.86 1.90
C CYS A 77 -2.52 -8.07 2.96
N PHE A 78 -1.52 -7.20 2.96
CA PHE A 78 -0.32 -7.37 3.76
C PHE A 78 -0.30 -6.35 4.89
N LYS A 79 0.09 -6.81 6.07
CA LYS A 79 0.40 -6.02 7.25
C LYS A 79 1.86 -6.27 7.61
N THR A 80 2.51 -5.28 8.20
CA THR A 80 3.90 -5.39 8.63
C THR A 80 4.08 -4.94 10.07
N SER A 81 5.07 -5.52 10.74
CA SER A 81 5.63 -4.92 11.95
C SER A 81 6.35 -3.61 11.65
N ASP A 82 6.84 -2.92 12.69
CA ASP A 82 7.57 -1.67 12.53
C ASP A 82 8.90 -1.89 11.77
N ASP A 83 9.62 -2.96 12.10
CA ASP A 83 10.90 -3.32 11.44
C ASP A 83 10.71 -3.83 10.01
N ALA A 84 9.49 -4.28 9.66
CA ALA A 84 9.10 -4.70 8.33
C ALA A 84 8.31 -3.62 7.54
N SER A 85 8.27 -2.38 8.02
CA SER A 85 7.62 -1.27 7.31
C SER A 85 8.18 -1.13 5.88
N LEU A 86 7.32 -0.78 4.91
CA LEU A 86 7.76 -0.46 3.55
C LEU A 86 8.46 0.90 3.45
N LYS A 87 8.75 1.54 4.59
CA LYS A 87 9.53 2.76 4.58
C LYS A 87 10.96 2.47 4.14
N TYR A 88 11.42 3.15 3.10
CA TYR A 88 12.79 3.10 2.58
C TYR A 88 13.18 1.72 2.03
N THR A 89 12.20 0.93 1.58
CA THR A 89 12.44 -0.36 0.93
C THR A 89 12.58 -0.23 -0.58
N THR A 90 13.25 -1.21 -1.18
CA THR A 90 13.29 -1.38 -2.63
C THR A 90 12.30 -2.47 -3.02
N ILE A 91 11.40 -2.16 -3.95
CA ILE A 91 10.42 -3.09 -4.51
C ILE A 91 10.68 -3.20 -6.01
N GLU A 92 11.00 -4.40 -6.45
CA GLU A 92 11.36 -4.71 -7.84
C GLU A 92 10.35 -5.68 -8.45
N PRO A 93 9.97 -5.51 -9.72
CA PRO A 93 9.19 -6.51 -10.42
C PRO A 93 10.05 -7.75 -10.68
N TRP A 94 9.46 -8.95 -10.65
CA TRP A 94 10.25 -10.18 -10.80
C TRP A 94 10.35 -10.71 -12.23
N LEU A 95 9.29 -10.59 -13.04
CA LEU A 95 9.24 -11.17 -14.39
C LEU A 95 9.51 -10.14 -15.49
N GLU A 96 8.65 -9.11 -15.60
CA GLU A 96 8.71 -8.10 -16.64
C GLU A 96 8.97 -6.71 -16.06
N PRO A 97 9.64 -5.80 -16.80
CA PRO A 97 9.81 -4.42 -16.35
C PRO A 97 8.45 -3.76 -16.11
N LEU A 98 8.19 -3.39 -14.86
CA LEU A 98 6.95 -2.78 -14.42
C LEU A 98 7.24 -1.71 -13.37
N ASN A 99 6.43 -0.65 -13.36
CA ASN A 99 6.56 0.42 -12.38
C ASN A 99 5.89 0.02 -11.05
N MET A 100 6.66 -0.56 -10.12
CA MET A 100 6.13 -1.01 -8.83
C MET A 100 5.52 0.13 -7.98
N SER A 101 5.91 1.38 -8.22
CA SER A 101 5.29 2.54 -7.57
C SER A 101 3.81 2.71 -7.89
N GLU A 102 3.35 2.21 -9.04
CA GLU A 102 1.95 2.29 -9.45
C GLU A 102 1.13 1.07 -8.97
N GLU A 103 1.81 -0.05 -8.74
CA GLU A 103 1.20 -1.31 -8.33
C GLU A 103 0.99 -1.45 -6.82
N ILE A 104 1.89 -0.88 -6.01
CA ILE A 104 1.77 -0.95 -4.55
C ILE A 104 0.81 0.13 -4.04
N LEU A 105 -0.21 -0.30 -3.32
CA LEU A 105 -1.21 0.55 -2.68
C LEU A 105 -0.96 0.58 -1.17
N LEU A 106 -0.58 1.74 -0.64
CA LEU A 106 -0.42 1.92 0.81
C LEU A 106 -1.71 2.41 1.47
N MET A 107 -2.01 1.84 2.63
CA MET A 107 -3.14 2.27 3.46
C MET A 107 -2.93 3.67 4.04
N ASP A 108 -1.73 3.95 4.55
CA ASP A 108 -1.38 5.19 5.23
C ASP A 108 0.13 5.48 5.19
N LYS A 109 0.51 6.59 5.84
CA LYS A 109 1.90 7.08 5.92
C LYS A 109 2.83 6.22 6.78
N GLU A 110 2.28 5.31 7.58
CA GLU A 110 3.13 4.37 8.34
C GLU A 110 3.68 3.28 7.44
N ALA A 111 3.07 3.07 6.27
CA ALA A 111 3.47 2.06 5.28
C ALA A 111 3.61 0.67 5.91
N ARG A 112 2.75 0.39 6.89
CA ARG A 112 2.64 -0.89 7.61
C ARG A 112 1.50 -1.77 7.10
N ALA A 113 0.76 -1.28 6.13
CA ALA A 113 -0.28 -2.04 5.46
C ALA A 113 -0.32 -1.67 3.98
N PHE A 114 -0.32 -2.69 3.13
CA PHE A 114 -0.31 -2.51 1.69
C PHE A 114 -1.03 -3.65 0.97
N THR A 115 -1.37 -3.39 -0.28
CA THR A 115 -1.91 -4.40 -1.21
C THR A 115 -1.44 -4.05 -2.63
N LEU A 116 -1.88 -4.86 -3.58
CA LEU A 116 -1.57 -4.73 -5.00
C LEU A 116 -2.76 -4.15 -5.73
N ARG A 117 -2.49 -3.34 -6.76
CA ARG A 117 -3.49 -2.93 -7.74
C ARG A 117 -3.91 -4.11 -8.62
N ASP A 118 -2.94 -4.91 -9.04
CA ASP A 118 -3.12 -6.20 -9.70
C ASP A 118 -2.45 -7.33 -8.89
N ALA A 119 -3.25 -8.24 -8.34
CA ALA A 119 -2.76 -9.35 -7.54
C ALA A 119 -1.93 -10.38 -8.33
N SER A 120 -1.99 -10.38 -9.66
CA SER A 120 -1.19 -11.29 -10.49
C SER A 120 0.27 -10.85 -10.66
N VAL A 121 0.59 -9.60 -10.31
CA VAL A 121 1.92 -9.02 -10.50
C VAL A 121 2.91 -9.60 -9.48
N PRO A 122 3.97 -10.31 -9.93
CA PRO A 122 4.99 -10.81 -9.02
C PRO A 122 6.05 -9.75 -8.73
N PHE A 123 6.49 -9.69 -7.47
CA PHE A 123 7.47 -8.71 -7.01
C PHE A 123 8.39 -9.28 -5.94
N THR A 124 9.50 -8.58 -5.71
CA THR A 124 10.40 -8.78 -4.57
C THR A 124 10.52 -7.49 -3.78
N ILE A 125 10.31 -7.57 -2.46
CA ILE A 125 10.62 -6.50 -1.51
C ILE A 125 11.96 -6.82 -0.88
N LYS A 126 12.90 -5.88 -0.95
CA LYS A 126 14.17 -5.90 -0.24
C LYS A 126 14.04 -4.98 0.96
N PHE A 127 14.13 -5.56 2.15
CA PHE A 127 14.13 -4.86 3.41
C PHE A 127 15.56 -4.51 3.83
N ASN A 128 15.70 -3.85 4.97
CA ASN A 128 17.00 -3.66 5.61
C ASN A 128 17.62 -5.02 5.99
N HIS A 129 18.91 -5.00 6.31
CA HIS A 129 19.65 -6.19 6.78
C HIS A 129 19.69 -7.36 5.79
N TYR A 130 19.61 -7.08 4.49
CA TYR A 130 19.66 -8.09 3.41
C TYR A 130 18.51 -9.11 3.42
N LEU A 131 17.39 -8.76 4.04
CA LEU A 131 16.20 -9.60 4.04
C LEU A 131 15.36 -9.33 2.79
N SER A 132 14.70 -10.36 2.28
CA SER A 132 13.73 -10.15 1.19
C SER A 132 12.53 -11.06 1.26
N LEU A 133 11.44 -10.59 0.65
CA LEU A 133 10.21 -11.34 0.42
C LEU A 133 9.90 -11.29 -1.07
N LYS A 134 9.65 -12.45 -1.66
CA LYS A 134 9.17 -12.60 -3.03
C LYS A 134 7.73 -13.13 -3.03
N TYR A 135 6.87 -12.50 -3.83
CA TYR A 135 5.47 -12.85 -4.04
C TYR A 135 5.25 -13.21 -5.52
N TYR A 136 4.58 -14.35 -5.80
CA TYR A 136 4.34 -14.82 -7.17
C TYR A 136 3.26 -15.91 -7.25
N ASP A 137 2.92 -16.33 -8.48
CA ASP A 137 1.98 -17.41 -8.79
C ASP A 137 0.56 -17.23 -8.19
N TYR A 138 0.02 -16.01 -8.23
CA TYR A 138 -1.35 -15.76 -7.77
C TYR A 138 -2.39 -16.48 -8.64
N ASN A 139 -3.32 -17.17 -7.98
CA ASN A 139 -4.44 -17.84 -8.61
C ASN A 139 -5.75 -17.17 -8.21
N GLU A 140 -6.35 -16.42 -9.12
CA GLU A 140 -7.63 -15.70 -8.92
C GLU A 140 -8.79 -16.61 -8.46
N LYS A 141 -8.78 -17.90 -8.84
CA LYS A 141 -9.87 -18.83 -8.50
C LYS A 141 -9.80 -19.26 -7.04
N THR A 142 -8.59 -19.47 -6.52
CA THR A 142 -8.39 -19.96 -5.15
C THR A 142 -7.97 -18.86 -4.17
N GLY A 143 -7.45 -17.74 -4.66
CA GLY A 143 -6.80 -16.71 -3.84
C GLY A 143 -5.41 -17.10 -3.35
N CYS A 144 -4.85 -18.21 -3.85
CA CYS A 144 -3.56 -18.71 -3.40
C CYS A 144 -2.40 -18.10 -4.18
N TYR A 145 -1.26 -17.97 -3.53
CA TYR A 145 -0.01 -17.44 -4.08
C TYR A 145 1.17 -18.00 -3.30
N LYS A 146 2.37 -17.92 -3.88
CA LYS A 146 3.60 -18.33 -3.23
C LYS A 146 4.29 -17.13 -2.59
N ILE A 147 4.75 -17.33 -1.37
CA ILE A 147 5.72 -16.44 -0.72
C ILE A 147 7.03 -17.21 -0.57
N HIS A 148 8.12 -16.55 -0.90
CA HIS A 148 9.47 -17.03 -0.62
C HIS A 148 10.22 -15.94 0.15
N LEU A 149 10.84 -16.32 1.27
CA LEU A 149 11.59 -15.45 2.15
C LEU A 149 13.08 -15.73 2.05
N HIS A 150 13.87 -14.66 2.14
CA HIS A 150 15.32 -14.73 2.32
C HIS A 150 15.71 -14.00 3.61
N GLY A 151 16.34 -14.72 4.53
CA GLY A 151 16.82 -14.26 5.83
C GLY A 151 18.31 -13.86 5.82
N ALA A 152 18.84 -13.49 6.99
CA ALA A 152 20.25 -13.15 7.17
C ALA A 152 20.84 -13.74 8.47
N ASN A 153 22.15 -13.61 8.66
CA ASN A 153 22.90 -14.19 9.79
C ASN A 153 22.51 -13.67 11.17
N SER A 154 21.86 -12.51 11.28
CA SER A 154 21.49 -11.93 12.58
C SER A 154 20.04 -11.47 12.63
N TRP A 155 19.33 -11.63 11.51
CA TRP A 155 17.96 -11.16 11.33
C TRP A 155 17.14 -12.22 10.63
N ARG A 156 15.95 -12.50 11.15
CA ARG A 156 14.92 -13.30 10.48
C ARG A 156 13.82 -12.40 9.98
N ILE A 157 13.26 -12.83 8.87
CA ILE A 157 11.94 -12.47 8.39
C ILE A 157 11.03 -13.69 8.56
N PHE A 158 9.80 -13.46 8.97
CA PHE A 158 8.76 -14.49 8.99
C PHE A 158 7.43 -13.93 8.53
N VAL A 159 6.55 -14.83 8.13
CA VAL A 159 5.21 -14.55 7.65
C VAL A 159 4.20 -15.42 8.41
N SER A 160 3.09 -14.82 8.82
CA SER A 160 1.89 -15.52 9.30
C SER A 160 0.67 -15.17 8.47
N ASP A 161 -0.22 -16.12 8.30
CA ASP A 161 -1.44 -16.00 7.49
C ASP A 161 -2.68 -15.55 8.29
N GLY A 162 -2.47 -15.22 9.57
CA GLY A 162 -3.51 -14.77 10.50
C GLY A 162 -4.42 -15.86 11.04
N ASN A 163 -4.23 -17.13 10.66
CA ASN A 163 -5.00 -18.27 11.15
C ASN A 163 -4.33 -18.96 12.34
N GLY A 164 -4.12 -18.22 13.43
CA GLY A 164 -3.47 -18.73 14.63
C GLY A 164 -2.29 -17.88 15.05
N ASP A 165 -1.47 -18.44 15.95
CA ASP A 165 -0.24 -17.81 16.48
C ASP A 165 1.02 -18.33 15.77
N ASP A 166 0.85 -19.14 14.73
CA ASP A 166 1.92 -19.81 14.00
C ASP A 166 2.59 -18.91 12.96
N ARG A 167 3.90 -19.12 12.82
CA ARG A 167 4.71 -18.54 11.75
C ARG A 167 4.71 -19.54 10.60
N ASP A 168 3.86 -19.29 9.60
CA ASP A 168 3.71 -20.15 8.44
C ASP A 168 5.00 -20.36 7.64
N ILE A 169 5.82 -19.32 7.58
CA ILE A 169 7.11 -19.30 6.89
C ILE A 169 8.09 -18.53 7.79
N ASP A 170 9.19 -19.14 8.22
CA ASP A 170 10.17 -18.52 9.11
C ASP A 170 11.59 -18.85 8.67
N THR A 171 12.43 -17.82 8.57
CA THR A 171 13.86 -17.93 8.26
C THR A 171 14.73 -18.17 9.50
N GLU A 172 14.15 -18.46 10.67
CA GLU A 172 14.90 -18.75 11.91
C GLU A 172 16.02 -19.78 11.68
N ARG A 173 15.66 -20.92 11.09
CA ARG A 173 16.58 -22.05 10.87
C ARG A 173 17.19 -22.09 9.47
N TYR A 174 16.70 -21.28 8.53
CA TYR A 174 17.07 -21.36 7.12
C TYR A 174 17.26 -19.96 6.52
N PHE A 175 18.23 -19.78 5.61
CA PHE A 175 18.31 -18.53 4.86
C PHE A 175 17.17 -18.40 3.87
N GLU A 176 16.70 -19.49 3.29
CA GLU A 176 15.65 -19.48 2.29
C GLU A 176 14.53 -20.44 2.69
N THR A 177 13.30 -19.98 2.56
CA THR A 177 12.11 -20.80 2.82
C THR A 177 10.91 -20.21 2.09
N GLY A 178 9.94 -21.04 1.74
CA GLY A 178 8.75 -20.58 1.05
C GLY A 178 7.59 -21.56 1.17
N LYS A 179 6.39 -21.06 0.89
CA LYS A 179 5.15 -21.82 0.98
C LYS A 179 4.07 -21.21 0.08
N LEU A 180 3.13 -22.06 -0.34
CA LEU A 180 1.87 -21.64 -0.91
C LEU A 180 0.92 -21.21 0.22
N LEU A 181 0.43 -19.98 0.18
CA LEU A 181 -0.55 -19.43 1.11
C LEU A 181 -1.83 -19.10 0.36
N CYS A 182 -2.99 -19.23 1.02
CA CYS A 182 -4.31 -18.94 0.44
C CYS A 182 -5.11 -17.93 1.26
N SER A 183 -4.43 -17.24 2.17
CA SER A 183 -5.06 -16.33 3.13
C SER A 183 -5.06 -14.91 2.58
N LYS A 184 -6.15 -14.19 2.88
CA LYS A 184 -6.28 -12.76 2.54
C LYS A 184 -5.27 -11.92 3.30
N TRP A 185 -5.19 -12.14 4.62
CA TRP A 185 -4.38 -11.31 5.49
C TRP A 185 -3.04 -11.99 5.76
N ILE A 186 -1.97 -11.33 5.38
CA ILE A 186 -0.60 -11.77 5.67
C ILE A 186 0.04 -10.75 6.59
N THR A 187 0.68 -11.23 7.66
CA THR A 187 1.54 -10.39 8.50
C THR A 187 2.98 -10.74 8.21
N ILE A 188 3.78 -9.72 7.88
CA ILE A 188 5.22 -9.82 7.65
C ILE A 188 5.92 -9.21 8.85
N ASP A 189 6.87 -9.92 9.42
CA ASP A 189 7.62 -9.45 10.58
C ASP A 189 9.11 -9.70 10.40
N ILE A 190 9.93 -8.83 11.00
CA ILE A 190 11.38 -8.86 10.99
C ILE A 190 11.87 -8.69 12.42
N THR A 191 12.77 -9.56 12.85
CA THR A 191 13.36 -9.48 14.18
C THR A 191 14.77 -10.07 14.18
N SER A 192 15.55 -9.78 15.23
CA SER A 192 16.84 -10.44 15.42
C SER A 192 16.65 -11.94 15.64
N LYS A 193 17.63 -12.73 15.19
CA LYS A 193 17.63 -14.16 15.53
C LYS A 193 18.19 -14.32 16.94
N ASP A 194 17.62 -15.26 17.67
CA ASP A 194 18.19 -15.68 18.94
C ASP A 194 19.49 -16.43 18.62
N ASP A 195 20.60 -16.18 19.34
CA ASP A 195 21.96 -16.68 19.05
C ASP A 195 22.12 -18.23 19.08
N GLU A 196 21.01 -18.98 19.09
CA GLU A 196 20.99 -20.44 19.18
C GLU A 196 21.20 -21.13 17.82
N GLY A 197 22.47 -21.30 17.44
CA GLY A 197 22.93 -22.39 16.56
C GLY A 197 22.33 -22.39 15.15
N TRP A 198 23.07 -21.80 14.22
CA TRP A 198 22.77 -21.81 12.79
C TRP A 198 23.03 -23.17 12.16
N GLU A 199 22.01 -23.77 11.56
CA GLU A 199 22.17 -24.88 10.62
C GLU A 199 22.03 -24.32 9.20
N GLU A 200 23.13 -24.23 8.47
CA GLU A 200 23.16 -23.80 7.06
C GLU A 200 22.64 -24.95 6.16
N TYR A 201 21.33 -25.17 6.16
CA TYR A 201 20.68 -26.04 5.18
C TYR A 201 19.64 -25.25 4.38
N SER A 202 19.75 -25.24 3.05
CA SER A 202 18.65 -24.83 2.19
C SER A 202 17.55 -25.88 2.35
N ASP A 203 16.38 -25.48 2.80
CA ASP A 203 15.23 -26.36 2.82
C ASP A 203 14.57 -26.29 1.44
N ASP A 204 14.91 -27.23 0.57
CA ASP A 204 14.38 -27.38 -0.80
C ASP A 204 12.85 -27.61 -0.88
N ARG A 205 12.10 -27.34 0.20
CA ARG A 205 10.63 -27.46 0.29
C ARG A 205 9.85 -26.43 -0.53
N GLY A 206 10.47 -25.70 -1.46
CA GLY A 206 9.76 -24.61 -2.16
C GLY A 206 10.33 -24.07 -3.48
N ILE A 207 10.95 -24.90 -4.33
CA ILE A 207 11.08 -24.62 -5.78
C ILE A 207 9.96 -25.34 -6.53
#